data_AF-A0A7C1LN31-F1
#
_entry.id   AF-A0A7C1LN31-F1
#
_cell.length_a   1.000
_cell.length_b   1.000
_cell.length_c   1.000
_cell.angle_alpha   90.00
_cell.angle_beta   90.00
_cell.angle_gamma   90.00
#
_symmetry.space_group_name_H-M   'P 1'
#
loop_
_entity.id
_entity.type
_entity.pdbx_description
1 polymer ?
#
loop_
_entity_poly.entity_id
_entity_poly.type
_entity_poly.pdbx_seq_one_letter_code
_entity_poly.pdbx_strand_id
1 'polypeptide(L)'
;MKKLSKVNLAKQLSVVLVALTFIVAFIPIAQAKQYGSTMEVSFNPAVFSDPTEPIWVGTISGEIDGTMVFWATGPNPSKDLGHPPGFPWQVHFFTEYWEITDEDGDLIAGIDKGSTGYSNWKFRMNGEVTEATGKYVDLVGHHVHMHGQIEWTEVFVSGVAVGPVIIN
;
A
#
# COMPACT_ATOMS: atom_id res chain seq x y z
N MET A 1 -43.08 22.50 43.76
CA MET A 1 -41.95 22.52 42.80
C MET A 1 -40.70 23.06 43.50
N LYS A 2 -39.68 22.22 43.73
CA LYS A 2 -38.41 22.65 44.36
C LYS A 2 -37.60 23.47 43.35
N LYS A 3 -37.29 24.73 43.68
CA LYS A 3 -36.31 25.54 42.96
C LYS A 3 -34.95 24.85 43.07
N LEU A 4 -34.52 24.16 42.02
CA LEU A 4 -33.11 23.81 41.82
C LEU A 4 -32.33 25.12 41.84
N SER A 5 -31.53 25.35 42.88
CA SER A 5 -30.73 26.57 43.00
C SER A 5 -29.71 26.58 41.86
N LYS A 6 -29.59 27.71 41.14
CA LYS A 6 -28.67 27.89 40.01
C LYS A 6 -27.23 27.48 40.32
N VAL A 7 -26.84 27.50 41.60
CA VAL A 7 -25.54 27.09 42.13
C VAL A 7 -25.27 25.59 41.94
N ASN A 8 -26.30 24.75 42.02
CA ASN A 8 -26.16 23.29 41.90
C ASN A 8 -25.91 22.87 40.43
N LEU A 9 -26.52 23.58 39.49
CA LEU A 9 -26.36 23.33 38.05
C LEU A 9 -24.95 23.70 37.56
N ALA A 10 -24.41 24.83 38.03
CA ALA A 10 -23.05 25.27 37.68
C ALA A 10 -21.99 24.28 38.19
N LYS A 11 -22.11 23.82 39.44
CA LYS A 11 -21.21 22.80 40.00
C LYS A 11 -21.30 21.46 39.26
N GLN A 12 -22.52 21.01 38.92
CA GLN A 12 -22.70 19.78 38.14
C GLN A 12 -22.10 19.90 36.74
N LEU A 13 -22.27 21.04 36.07
CA LEU A 13 -21.62 21.28 34.77
C LEU A 13 -20.10 21.27 34.87
N SER A 14 -19.52 21.89 35.91
CA SER A 14 -18.07 21.92 36.09
C SER A 14 -17.49 20.52 36.33
N VAL A 15 -18.18 19.66 37.10
CA VAL A 15 -17.73 18.27 37.33
C VAL A 15 -17.78 17.47 36.02
N VAL A 16 -18.85 17.61 35.23
CA VAL A 16 -18.97 16.94 33.93
C VAL A 16 -17.90 17.41 32.96
N LEU A 17 -17.62 18.72 32.91
CA LEU A 17 -16.60 19.27 32.02
C LEU A 17 -15.20 18.76 32.38
N VAL A 18 -14.85 18.76 33.67
CA VAL A 18 -13.55 18.26 34.16
C VAL A 18 -13.41 16.77 33.87
N ALA A 19 -14.46 15.98 34.09
CA ALA A 19 -14.48 14.55 33.77
C ALA A 19 -14.30 14.30 32.26
N LEU A 20 -14.94 15.09 31.38
CA LEU A 20 -14.74 14.98 29.94
C LEU A 20 -13.31 15.31 29.51
N THR A 21 -12.69 16.36 30.07
CA THR A 21 -11.28 16.69 29.77
C THR A 21 -10.30 15.60 30.18
N PHE A 22 -10.55 14.90 31.29
CA PHE A 22 -9.73 13.77 31.70
C PHE A 22 -9.91 12.56 30.78
N ILE A 23 -11.13 12.28 30.29
CA ILE A 23 -11.38 11.16 29.38
C ILE A 23 -10.68 11.37 28.02
N VAL A 24 -10.64 12.60 27.50
CA VAL A 24 -9.95 12.91 26.22
C VAL A 24 -8.43 12.83 26.36
N ALA A 25 -7.87 13.18 27.52
CA ALA A 25 -6.42 13.14 27.76
C ALA A 25 -5.83 11.72 27.90
N PHE A 26 -6.68 10.71 28.12
CA PHE A 26 -6.29 9.31 28.27
C PHE A 26 -6.65 8.43 27.07
N ILE A 27 -7.14 8.99 25.97
CA ILE A 27 -7.21 8.24 24.72
C ILE A 27 -5.74 8.05 24.29
N PRO A 28 -5.18 6.82 24.31
CA PRO A 28 -3.88 6.61 23.73
C PRO A 28 -3.99 7.10 22.29
N ILE A 29 -3.15 8.07 21.92
CA ILE A 29 -2.92 8.38 20.52
C ILE A 29 -2.26 7.11 19.99
N ALA A 30 -3.07 6.17 19.51
CA ALA A 30 -2.57 5.03 18.77
C ALA A 30 -1.85 5.64 17.56
N GLN A 31 -0.53 5.70 17.62
CA GLN A 31 0.25 5.96 16.43
C GLN A 31 -0.04 4.79 15.49
N ALA A 32 -0.56 5.09 14.30
CA ALA A 32 -0.62 4.10 13.24
C ALA A 32 0.78 3.54 13.07
N LYS A 33 0.92 2.23 13.27
CA LYS A 33 2.20 1.55 13.12
C LYS A 33 2.51 1.54 11.63
N GLN A 34 3.60 2.20 11.27
CA GLN A 34 4.13 2.16 9.91
C GLN A 34 4.96 0.88 9.76
N TYR A 35 4.73 0.14 8.68
CA TYR A 35 5.55 -1.00 8.28
C TYR A 35 6.43 -0.60 7.10
N GLY A 36 7.73 -0.83 7.21
CA GLY A 36 8.72 -0.52 6.18
C GLY A 36 9.49 -1.78 5.75
N SER A 37 9.38 -2.12 4.47
CA SER A 37 10.12 -3.21 3.82
C SER A 37 10.73 -2.75 2.51
N THR A 38 11.56 -3.59 1.90
CA THR A 38 12.13 -3.40 0.56
C THR A 38 11.66 -4.53 -0.35
N MET A 39 11.17 -4.18 -1.53
CA MET A 39 10.85 -5.16 -2.58
C MET A 39 11.99 -5.28 -3.60
N GLU A 40 12.16 -6.48 -4.11
CA GLU A 40 13.00 -6.82 -5.26
C GLU A 40 12.19 -7.80 -6.13
N VAL A 41 11.61 -7.29 -7.22
CA VAL A 41 10.72 -8.07 -8.09
C VAL A 41 11.22 -8.08 -9.53
N SER A 42 11.22 -9.25 -10.15
CA SER A 42 11.68 -9.46 -11.53
C SER A 42 10.51 -9.41 -12.49
N PHE A 43 10.74 -8.81 -13.66
CA PHE A 43 9.78 -8.77 -14.75
C PHE A 43 9.52 -10.19 -15.28
N ASN A 44 8.26 -10.56 -15.43
CA ASN A 44 7.82 -11.84 -15.98
C ASN A 44 7.27 -11.64 -17.40
N PRO A 45 8.04 -11.99 -18.45
CA PRO A 45 7.59 -11.84 -19.84
C PRO A 45 6.49 -12.84 -20.24
N ALA A 46 6.20 -13.85 -19.42
CA ALA A 46 5.12 -14.81 -19.69
C ALA A 46 3.75 -14.11 -19.79
N VAL A 47 3.60 -12.96 -19.13
CA VAL A 47 2.36 -12.16 -19.15
C VAL A 47 1.91 -11.72 -20.54
N PHE A 48 2.85 -11.61 -21.50
CA PHE A 48 2.51 -11.28 -22.88
C PHE A 48 1.88 -12.44 -23.65
N SER A 49 2.09 -13.68 -23.20
CA SER A 49 1.49 -14.88 -23.78
C SER A 49 0.26 -15.35 -23.00
N ASP A 50 0.26 -15.13 -21.68
CA ASP A 50 -0.83 -15.48 -20.78
C ASP A 50 -1.10 -14.29 -19.82
N PRO A 51 -2.19 -13.53 -20.03
CA PRO A 51 -2.50 -12.36 -19.20
C PRO A 51 -2.92 -12.71 -17.77
N THR A 52 -3.04 -13.99 -17.41
CA THR A 52 -3.28 -14.44 -16.03
C THR A 52 -1.99 -14.54 -15.21
N GLU A 53 -0.84 -14.57 -15.87
CA GLU A 53 0.47 -14.55 -15.22
C GLU A 53 0.75 -13.18 -14.58
N PRO A 54 1.44 -13.14 -13.43
CA PRO A 54 1.89 -11.89 -12.83
C PRO A 54 2.91 -11.18 -13.73
N ILE A 55 2.91 -9.85 -13.72
CA ILE A 55 3.86 -8.98 -14.43
C ILE A 55 5.20 -8.93 -13.71
N TRP A 56 5.15 -8.87 -12.38
CA TRP A 56 6.33 -8.78 -11.52
C TRP A 56 6.24 -9.86 -10.45
N VAL A 57 7.35 -10.55 -10.23
CA VAL A 57 7.47 -11.64 -9.25
C VAL A 57 8.80 -11.53 -8.53
N GLY A 58 8.80 -11.59 -7.21
CA GLY A 58 10.02 -11.66 -6.43
C GLY A 58 9.74 -11.65 -4.95
N THR A 59 10.53 -10.90 -4.20
CA THR A 59 10.48 -10.91 -2.74
C THR A 59 10.28 -9.53 -2.16
N ILE A 60 9.77 -9.53 -0.94
CA ILE A 60 9.76 -8.38 -0.03
C ILE A 60 10.52 -8.79 1.23
N SER A 61 11.32 -7.86 1.78
CA SER A 61 12.10 -8.12 2.99
C SER A 61 12.16 -6.92 3.94
N GLY A 62 12.15 -7.15 5.25
CA GLY A 62 12.19 -6.10 6.28
C GLY A 62 11.25 -6.39 7.45
N GLU A 63 10.31 -5.48 7.72
CA GLU A 63 9.28 -5.71 8.76
C GLU A 63 8.17 -6.66 8.30
N ILE A 64 8.03 -6.80 6.98
CA ILE A 64 7.24 -7.82 6.28
C ILE A 64 8.21 -8.53 5.33
N ASP A 65 8.29 -9.86 5.47
CA ASP A 65 9.10 -10.75 4.64
C ASP A 65 8.19 -11.72 3.88
N GLY A 66 8.44 -11.96 2.59
CA GLY A 66 7.63 -12.89 1.80
C GLY A 66 7.88 -12.85 0.31
N THR A 67 7.01 -13.55 -0.43
CA THR A 67 6.93 -13.46 -1.89
C THR A 67 6.01 -12.31 -2.28
N MET A 68 6.41 -11.48 -3.22
CA MET A 68 5.62 -10.35 -3.72
C MET A 68 5.35 -10.49 -5.22
N VAL A 69 4.10 -10.23 -5.60
CA VAL A 69 3.59 -10.45 -6.97
C VAL A 69 2.65 -9.33 -7.38
N PHE A 70 2.66 -8.98 -8.67
CA PHE A 70 1.84 -7.91 -9.24
C PHE A 70 1.13 -8.35 -10.53
N TRP A 71 -0.12 -7.95 -10.71
CA TRP A 71 -0.92 -8.17 -11.92
C TRP A 71 -1.56 -6.89 -12.42
N ALA A 72 -1.72 -6.75 -13.73
CA ALA A 72 -2.52 -5.68 -14.32
C ALA A 72 -4.00 -5.87 -14.01
N THR A 73 -4.69 -4.81 -13.57
CA THR A 73 -6.13 -4.88 -13.23
C THR A 73 -7.03 -3.96 -14.04
N GLY A 74 -6.49 -3.17 -14.97
CA GLY A 74 -7.32 -2.29 -15.78
C GLY A 74 -8.19 -3.02 -16.80
N PRO A 75 -9.21 -2.34 -17.37
CA PRO A 75 -10.12 -2.91 -18.37
C PRO A 75 -9.42 -3.30 -19.68
N ASN A 76 -8.16 -2.91 -19.84
CA ASN A 76 -7.31 -3.34 -20.92
C ASN A 76 -5.92 -3.67 -20.35
N PRO A 77 -5.71 -4.89 -19.84
CA PRO A 77 -4.46 -5.29 -19.20
C PRO A 77 -3.25 -5.02 -20.09
N SER A 78 -3.37 -5.18 -21.41
CA SER A 78 -2.29 -4.88 -22.36
C SER A 78 -1.81 -3.43 -22.34
N LYS A 79 -2.65 -2.49 -21.90
CA LYS A 79 -2.26 -1.09 -21.67
C LYS A 79 -1.61 -0.86 -20.32
N ASP A 80 -1.75 -1.77 -19.37
CA ASP A 80 -1.14 -1.68 -18.03
C ASP A 80 0.19 -2.45 -17.96
N LEU A 81 0.38 -3.49 -18.79
CA LEU A 81 1.62 -4.27 -18.93
C LEU A 81 2.87 -3.45 -19.32
N GLY A 82 2.67 -2.17 -19.67
CA GLY A 82 3.69 -1.35 -20.29
C GLY A 82 3.88 -1.75 -21.75
N HIS A 83 4.27 -0.77 -22.55
CA HIS A 83 4.65 -1.02 -23.94
C HIS A 83 5.89 -0.19 -24.24
N PRO A 84 6.70 -0.58 -25.25
CA PRO A 84 7.80 0.24 -25.69
C PRO A 84 7.36 1.70 -25.86
N PRO A 85 8.11 2.68 -25.32
CA PRO A 85 7.80 4.09 -25.51
C PRO A 85 7.63 4.41 -26.99
N GLY A 86 6.59 5.16 -27.33
CA GLY A 86 6.57 5.88 -28.61
C GLY A 86 7.62 7.00 -28.63
N PHE A 87 7.94 7.54 -27.43
CA PHE A 87 8.90 8.63 -27.24
C PHE A 87 9.65 8.49 -25.90
N PRO A 88 10.92 8.94 -25.80
CA PRO A 88 11.76 8.73 -24.61
C PRO A 88 11.27 9.46 -23.34
N TRP A 89 10.40 10.47 -23.47
CA TRP A 89 9.84 11.25 -22.35
C TRP A 89 8.48 10.73 -21.87
N GLN A 90 8.02 9.61 -22.45
CA GLN A 90 6.72 9.07 -22.13
C GLN A 90 6.68 8.60 -20.67
N VAL A 91 5.55 8.86 -20.03
CA VAL A 91 5.20 8.31 -18.71
C VAL A 91 4.11 7.29 -18.94
N HIS A 92 4.33 6.10 -18.39
CA HIS A 92 3.35 5.04 -18.31
C HIS A 92 2.52 5.20 -17.04
N PHE A 93 1.21 5.01 -17.12
CA PHE A 93 0.32 4.98 -15.97
C PHE A 93 -0.30 3.59 -15.92
N PHE A 94 -0.42 3.04 -14.72
CA PHE A 94 -0.93 1.67 -14.52
C PHE A 94 -1.83 1.60 -13.29
N THR A 95 -2.66 0.56 -13.26
CA THR A 95 -3.40 0.10 -12.08
C THR A 95 -3.11 -1.39 -11.92
N GLU A 96 -2.63 -1.79 -10.75
CA GLU A 96 -2.18 -3.16 -10.49
C GLU A 96 -2.82 -3.70 -9.21
N TYR A 97 -3.01 -5.01 -9.18
CA TYR A 97 -3.23 -5.76 -7.95
C TYR A 97 -1.89 -6.32 -7.51
N TRP A 98 -1.60 -6.18 -6.23
CA TRP A 98 -0.38 -6.69 -5.63
C TRP A 98 -0.72 -7.62 -4.48
N GLU A 99 0.13 -8.61 -4.25
CA GLU A 99 0.01 -9.55 -3.14
C GLU A 99 1.39 -9.83 -2.54
N ILE A 100 1.40 -10.00 -1.23
CA ILE A 100 2.50 -10.50 -0.43
C ILE A 100 2.00 -11.74 0.29
N THR A 101 2.68 -12.87 0.09
CA THR A 101 2.45 -14.10 0.84
C THR A 101 3.72 -14.46 1.61
N ASP A 102 3.61 -14.57 2.93
CA ASP A 102 4.75 -14.90 3.80
C ASP A 102 4.98 -16.41 3.92
N GLU A 103 5.98 -16.81 4.72
CA GLU A 103 6.33 -18.23 4.91
C GLU A 103 5.26 -19.05 5.63
N ASP A 104 4.41 -18.40 6.43
CA ASP A 104 3.29 -19.04 7.15
C ASP A 104 2.05 -19.18 6.25
N GLY A 105 2.07 -18.56 5.06
CA GLY A 105 0.94 -18.47 4.14
C GLY A 105 -0.03 -17.33 4.49
N ASP A 106 0.37 -16.40 5.36
CA ASP A 106 -0.40 -15.19 5.63
C ASP A 106 -0.28 -14.24 4.43
N LEU A 107 -1.42 -13.63 4.08
CA LEU A 107 -1.62 -12.82 2.89
C LEU A 107 -1.72 -11.35 3.27
N ILE A 108 -1.15 -10.47 2.45
CA ILE A 108 -1.45 -9.04 2.40
C ILE A 108 -1.61 -8.67 0.92
N ALA A 109 -2.73 -8.07 0.54
CA ALA A 109 -2.96 -7.73 -0.85
C ALA A 109 -3.79 -6.46 -1.00
N GLY A 110 -3.72 -5.86 -2.19
CA GLY A 110 -4.32 -4.57 -2.45
C GLY A 110 -4.34 -4.20 -3.92
N ILE A 111 -4.96 -3.04 -4.18
CA ILE A 111 -4.91 -2.40 -5.49
C ILE A 111 -4.11 -1.12 -5.35
N ASP A 112 -3.21 -0.87 -6.30
CA ASP A 112 -2.50 0.40 -6.41
C ASP A 112 -2.69 1.06 -7.77
N LYS A 113 -2.30 2.33 -7.80
CA LYS A 113 -2.16 3.12 -9.03
C LYS A 113 -0.80 3.76 -9.04
N GLY A 114 -0.15 3.70 -10.19
CA GLY A 114 1.20 4.19 -10.31
C GLY A 114 1.54 4.80 -11.65
N SER A 115 2.79 5.23 -11.72
CA SER A 115 3.39 5.74 -12.94
C SER A 115 4.86 5.39 -13.03
N THR A 116 5.33 5.04 -14.23
CA THR A 116 6.74 4.79 -14.54
C THR A 116 7.22 5.76 -15.62
N GLY A 117 8.30 6.49 -15.36
CA GLY A 117 8.92 7.35 -16.36
C GLY A 117 9.88 6.56 -17.24
N TYR A 118 9.66 6.49 -18.56
CA TYR A 118 10.53 5.73 -19.46
C TYR A 118 11.91 6.37 -19.71
N SER A 119 12.09 7.62 -19.30
CA SER A 119 13.39 8.31 -19.41
C SER A 119 14.42 7.85 -18.36
N ASN A 120 13.96 7.35 -17.21
CA ASN A 120 14.81 7.00 -16.07
C ASN A 120 14.37 5.73 -15.34
N TRP A 121 13.29 5.09 -15.80
CA TRP A 121 12.69 3.89 -15.24
C TRP A 121 12.33 4.00 -13.76
N LYS A 122 12.16 5.22 -13.26
CA LYS A 122 11.67 5.44 -11.90
C LYS A 122 10.17 5.27 -11.87
N PHE A 123 9.70 4.56 -10.85
CA PHE A 123 8.30 4.32 -10.62
C PHE A 123 7.86 4.84 -9.26
N ARG A 124 6.56 5.07 -9.14
CA ARG A 124 5.85 5.37 -7.90
C ARG A 124 4.46 4.79 -7.99
N MET A 125 3.97 4.22 -6.91
CA MET A 125 2.66 3.60 -6.80
C MET A 125 2.08 3.88 -5.42
N ASN A 126 0.77 4.13 -5.37
CA ASN A 126 0.03 4.39 -4.15
C ASN A 126 -1.26 3.58 -4.20
N GLY A 127 -1.56 2.89 -3.11
CA GLY A 127 -2.70 1.99 -3.01
C GLY A 127 -3.19 1.85 -1.59
N GLU A 128 -3.98 0.81 -1.38
CA GLU A 128 -4.58 0.46 -0.10
C GLU A 128 -4.54 -1.07 0.06
N VAL A 129 -4.32 -1.54 1.28
CA VAL A 129 -4.49 -2.95 1.62
C VAL A 129 -5.98 -3.27 1.64
N THR A 130 -6.43 -4.11 0.71
CA THR A 130 -7.85 -4.51 0.62
C THR A 130 -8.10 -5.88 1.23
N GLU A 131 -7.06 -6.72 1.34
CA GLU A 131 -7.15 -8.07 1.89
C GLU A 131 -5.94 -8.34 2.77
N ALA A 132 -6.15 -8.92 3.95
CA ALA A 132 -5.07 -9.41 4.79
C ALA A 132 -5.54 -10.56 5.69
N THR A 133 -4.65 -11.50 5.99
CA THR A 133 -4.96 -12.68 6.82
C THR A 133 -3.94 -12.85 7.96
N GLY A 134 -4.24 -13.80 8.86
CA GLY A 134 -3.38 -14.19 9.97
C GLY A 134 -2.90 -13.03 10.83
N LYS A 135 -1.58 -12.85 10.94
CA LYS A 135 -0.98 -11.81 11.79
C LYS A 135 -1.08 -10.38 11.20
N TYR A 136 -1.53 -10.24 9.96
CA TYR A 136 -1.62 -8.97 9.24
C TYR A 136 -3.06 -8.47 9.08
N VAL A 137 -4.06 -9.13 9.67
CA VAL A 137 -5.49 -8.75 9.52
C VAL A 137 -5.79 -7.31 9.92
N ASP A 138 -4.95 -6.70 10.76
CA ASP A 138 -5.08 -5.30 11.18
C ASP A 138 -4.67 -4.31 10.07
N LEU A 139 -3.97 -4.77 9.02
CA LEU A 139 -3.50 -3.91 7.94
C LEU A 139 -4.59 -3.54 6.93
N VAL A 140 -5.76 -4.18 6.94
CA VAL A 140 -6.84 -3.84 5.99
C VAL A 140 -7.26 -2.38 6.14
N GLY A 141 -7.27 -1.65 5.03
CA GLY A 141 -7.56 -0.21 4.98
C GLY A 141 -6.35 0.71 5.19
N HIS A 142 -5.16 0.15 5.48
CA HIS A 142 -3.93 0.93 5.53
C HIS A 142 -3.48 1.34 4.12
N HIS A 143 -2.88 2.52 3.98
CA HIS A 143 -2.36 2.95 2.68
C HIS A 143 -1.02 2.31 2.42
N VAL A 144 -0.77 2.02 1.15
CA VAL A 144 0.50 1.47 0.69
C VAL A 144 1.17 2.46 -0.24
N HIS A 145 2.45 2.72 0.01
CA HIS A 145 3.29 3.56 -0.82
C HIS A 145 4.52 2.76 -1.24
N MET A 146 4.73 2.65 -2.55
CA MET A 146 5.95 2.05 -3.09
C MET A 146 6.53 2.95 -4.17
N HIS A 147 7.85 2.99 -4.24
CA HIS A 147 8.56 3.76 -5.26
C HIS A 147 9.94 3.19 -5.44
N GLY A 148 10.55 3.45 -6.58
CA GLY A 148 11.86 2.87 -6.86
C GLY A 148 12.29 3.07 -8.29
N GLN A 149 13.12 2.15 -8.75
CA GLN A 149 13.64 2.13 -10.11
C GLN A 149 13.64 0.71 -10.67
N ILE A 150 13.36 0.60 -11.97
CA ILE A 150 13.54 -0.64 -12.72
C ILE A 150 14.92 -0.62 -13.38
N GLU A 151 15.69 -1.66 -13.14
CA GLU A 151 16.95 -1.93 -13.82
C GLU A 151 16.72 -2.98 -14.90
N TRP A 152 16.70 -2.54 -16.15
CA TRP A 152 16.54 -3.42 -17.30
C TRP A 152 17.88 -4.00 -17.73
N THR A 153 17.95 -5.32 -17.84
CA THR A 153 18.98 -5.98 -18.66
C THR A 153 18.57 -5.92 -20.13
N GLU A 154 17.31 -6.26 -20.41
CA GLU A 154 16.67 -6.12 -21.72
C GLU A 154 15.22 -5.68 -21.51
N VAL A 155 14.85 -4.54 -22.10
CA VAL A 155 13.58 -3.87 -21.86
C VAL A 155 12.40 -4.76 -22.28
N PHE A 156 11.46 -5.00 -21.35
CA PHE A 156 10.32 -5.92 -21.49
C PHE A 156 10.68 -7.40 -21.75
N VAL A 157 11.92 -7.80 -21.43
CA VAL A 157 12.35 -9.19 -21.49
C VAL A 157 12.91 -9.64 -20.14
N SER A 158 13.78 -8.81 -19.54
CA SER A 158 14.37 -9.08 -18.23
C SER A 158 14.78 -7.78 -17.54
N GLY A 159 14.23 -7.55 -16.35
CA GLY A 159 14.57 -6.43 -15.49
C GLY A 159 14.13 -6.67 -14.06
N VAL A 160 14.68 -5.89 -13.13
CA VAL A 160 14.39 -5.98 -11.70
C VAL A 160 13.92 -4.61 -11.21
N ALA A 161 12.77 -4.56 -10.55
CA ALA A 161 12.27 -3.39 -9.86
C ALA A 161 12.65 -3.48 -8.39
N VAL A 162 13.33 -2.45 -7.88
CA VAL A 162 13.76 -2.37 -6.48
C VAL A 162 13.26 -1.09 -5.85
N GLY A 163 12.77 -1.18 -4.62
CA GLY A 163 12.32 -0.01 -3.89
C GLY A 163 11.70 -0.29 -2.53
N PRO A 164 11.53 0.73 -1.67
CA PRO A 164 10.78 0.59 -0.43
C PRO A 164 9.29 0.34 -0.67
N VAL A 165 8.70 -0.44 0.24
CA VAL A 165 7.27 -0.66 0.43
C VAL A 165 6.92 -0.16 1.84
N ILE A 166 5.97 0.77 1.92
CA ILE A 166 5.54 1.39 3.18
C ILE A 166 4.05 1.20 3.34
N ILE A 167 3.61 0.60 4.45
CA ILE A 167 2.20 0.44 4.82
C ILE A 167 1.90 1.31 6.05
N ASN A 168 0.91 2.20 6.00
CA ASN A 168 0.60 3.19 7.05
C ASN A 168 -0.88 3.31 7.41
#